data_AF-A0A852AXI6-F1
#
_entry.id   AF-A0A852AXI6-F1
#
_cell.length_a   1.000
_cell.length_b   1.000
_cell.length_c   1.000
_cell.angle_alpha   90.00
_cell.angle_beta   90.00
_cell.angle_gamma   90.00
#
_symmetry.space_group_name_H-M   'P 1'
#
loop_
_entity.id
_entity.type
_entity.pdbx_description
1 polymer ?
#
loop_
_entity_poly.entity_id
_entity_poly.type
_entity_poly.pdbx_seq_one_letter_code
_entity_poly.pdbx_strand_id
1 'polypeptide(L)'
;GEDSRSFHVSIQGTPPNMASAGEIPIITAVAGGQLLLECPEGAEPQPDIEWQREGSVLQEDARRQVLARGRFLQLRAVAAADGGEYSCRATGDNGDTGDTGPRGRVRVHG
;
A
#
# COMPACT_ATOMS: atom_id res chain seq x y z
N GLY A 1 32.03 20.09 30.22
CA GLY A 1 31.55 18.72 30.45
C GLY A 1 30.26 18.59 29.69
N GLU A 2 30.19 17.57 28.86
CA GLU A 2 29.20 17.24 27.82
C GLU A 2 27.74 17.12 28.32
N ASP A 3 26.78 17.62 27.55
CA ASP A 3 25.38 17.15 27.58
C ASP A 3 24.99 16.78 26.15
N SER A 4 25.25 15.53 25.79
CA SER A 4 24.90 14.96 24.49
C SER A 4 23.46 14.43 24.56
N ARG A 5 22.51 15.16 23.96
CA ARG A 5 21.17 14.65 23.67
C ARG A 5 21.24 13.64 22.53
N SER A 6 21.26 12.36 22.88
CA SER A 6 21.14 11.25 21.93
C SER A 6 19.71 11.12 21.40
N PHE A 7 19.50 11.56 20.16
CA PHE A 7 18.27 11.26 19.41
C PHE A 7 18.41 9.86 18.79
N HIS A 8 17.75 8.87 19.41
CA HIS A 8 17.66 7.52 18.83
C HIS A 8 16.60 7.55 17.72
N VAL A 9 17.05 7.66 16.47
CA VAL A 9 16.18 7.43 15.30
C VAL A 9 16.12 5.94 15.05
N SER A 10 15.08 5.29 15.58
CA SER A 10 14.74 3.92 15.22
C SER A 10 13.95 3.92 13.92
N ILE A 11 14.63 3.67 12.80
CA ILE A 11 13.97 3.45 11.50
C ILE A 11 13.35 2.04 11.53
N GLN A 12 12.23 1.88 12.23
CA GLN A 12 11.37 0.71 12.00
C GLN A 12 10.58 1.00 10.73
N GLY A 13 10.96 0.34 9.63
CA GLY A 13 10.27 0.43 8.34
C GLY A 13 8.87 -0.16 8.44
N THR A 14 7.94 0.54 9.07
CA THR A 14 6.51 0.30 8.91
C THR A 14 6.18 0.53 7.44
N PRO A 15 5.53 -0.43 6.75
CA PRO A 15 5.10 -0.21 5.38
C PRO A 15 4.22 1.05 5.32
N PRO A 16 4.30 1.84 4.24
CA PRO A 16 3.47 3.03 4.09
C PRO A 16 2.00 2.62 4.14
N ASN A 17 1.30 3.07 5.19
CA ASN A 17 -0.13 2.84 5.33
C ASN A 17 -0.89 3.88 4.49
N MET A 18 -1.87 3.41 3.72
CA MET A 18 -2.66 4.29 2.84
C MET A 18 -3.73 5.11 3.59
N ALA A 19 -4.10 4.75 4.83
CA ALA A 19 -5.00 5.55 5.67
C ALA A 19 -4.28 6.79 6.21
N SER A 20 -4.18 7.83 5.39
CA SER A 20 -3.93 9.19 5.88
C SER A 20 -5.26 9.94 5.95
N ALA A 21 -5.50 10.66 7.04
CA ALA A 21 -6.77 11.32 7.33
C ALA A 21 -7.09 12.40 6.28
N GLY A 22 -7.93 12.05 5.30
CA GLY A 22 -8.50 12.98 4.33
C GLY A 22 -7.60 13.39 3.16
N GLU A 23 -6.37 12.86 3.07
CA GLU A 23 -5.45 13.14 1.96
C GLU A 23 -4.85 11.84 1.39
N ILE A 24 -4.56 11.84 0.09
CA ILE A 24 -3.96 10.71 -0.64
C ILE A 24 -2.44 10.74 -0.39
N PRO A 25 -1.85 9.83 0.42
CA PRO A 25 -0.43 9.86 0.72
C PRO A 25 0.44 9.62 -0.52
N ILE A 26 1.56 10.33 -0.61
CA ILE A 26 2.58 10.10 -1.63
C ILE A 26 3.53 9.01 -1.15
N ILE A 27 3.50 7.87 -1.82
CA ILE A 27 4.33 6.71 -1.51
C ILE A 27 5.49 6.69 -2.50
N THR A 28 6.72 6.69 -1.99
CA THR A 28 7.91 6.77 -2.84
C THR A 28 8.51 5.38 -3.01
N ALA A 29 8.80 4.98 -4.24
CA ALA A 29 9.44 3.71 -4.57
C ALA A 29 10.67 3.94 -5.44
N VAL A 30 11.63 3.02 -5.40
CA VAL A 30 12.85 3.07 -6.22
C VAL A 30 12.73 2.09 -7.37
N ALA A 31 13.11 2.51 -8.57
CA ALA A 31 13.11 1.67 -9.75
C ALA A 31 14.03 0.45 -9.54
N GLY A 32 13.55 -0.74 -9.91
CA GLY A 32 14.23 -2.02 -9.65
C GLY A 32 14.13 -2.51 -8.20
N GLY A 33 13.58 -1.70 -7.28
CA GLY A 33 13.36 -2.06 -5.90
C GLY A 33 12.09 -2.87 -5.66
N GLN A 34 11.75 -3.00 -4.37
CA GLN A 34 10.51 -3.61 -3.89
C GLN A 34 9.65 -2.54 -3.23
N LEU A 35 8.35 -2.56 -3.51
CA LEU A 35 7.34 -1.74 -2.87
C LEU A 35 6.32 -2.64 -2.18
N LEU A 36 6.00 -2.34 -0.93
CA LEU A 36 4.95 -3.01 -0.16
C LEU A 36 3.91 -1.97 0.24
N LEU A 37 2.68 -2.15 -0.22
CA LEU A 37 1.54 -1.31 0.13
C LEU A 37 0.67 -2.05 1.14
N GLU A 38 0.19 -1.31 2.14
CA GLU A 38 -0.74 -1.84 3.15
C GLU A 38 -2.11 -1.17 3.00
N CYS A 39 -3.16 -1.99 2.88
CA CYS A 39 -4.53 -1.54 2.99
C CYS A 39 -5.00 -1.65 4.45
N PRO A 40 -5.49 -0.58 5.09
CA PRO A 40 -5.99 -0.62 6.46
C PRO A 40 -7.21 -1.54 6.61
N GLU A 41 -7.42 -2.04 7.82
CA GLU A 41 -8.39 -3.09 8.12
C GLU A 41 -9.74 -2.41 8.30
N GLY A 42 -10.65 -2.63 7.37
CA GLY A 42 -12.04 -2.22 7.49
C GLY A 42 -12.88 -3.39 7.95
N ALA A 43 -12.98 -3.55 9.27
CA ALA A 43 -13.91 -4.43 9.98
C ALA A 43 -13.78 -5.96 9.77
N GLU A 44 -13.97 -6.67 10.88
CA GLU A 44 -14.11 -8.13 10.96
C GLU A 44 -15.57 -8.53 10.67
N PRO A 45 -15.86 -9.65 9.98
CA PRO A 45 -14.94 -10.69 9.49
C PRO A 45 -14.16 -10.27 8.25
N GLN A 46 -12.88 -10.65 8.18
CA GLN A 46 -11.92 -10.23 7.15
C GLN A 46 -12.49 -10.39 5.72
N PRO A 47 -12.79 -9.29 5.01
CA PRO A 47 -13.23 -9.34 3.62
C PRO A 47 -12.05 -9.69 2.70
N ASP A 48 -12.34 -10.20 1.50
CA ASP A 48 -11.32 -10.37 0.46
C ASP A 48 -10.99 -8.99 -0.12
N ILE A 49 -9.75 -8.53 0.03
CA ILE A 49 -9.35 -7.18 -0.41
C ILE A 49 -8.81 -7.24 -1.84
N GLU A 50 -9.50 -6.56 -2.75
CA GLU A 50 -9.11 -6.38 -4.14
C GLU A 50 -8.29 -5.09 -4.32
N TRP A 51 -7.09 -5.21 -4.85
CA TRP A 51 -6.25 -4.06 -5.18
C TRP A 51 -6.60 -3.49 -6.55
N GLN A 52 -6.64 -2.17 -6.62
CA GLN A 52 -6.89 -1.43 -7.84
C GLN A 52 -5.81 -0.38 -8.06
N ARG A 53 -5.42 -0.19 -9.32
CA ARG A 53 -4.54 0.88 -9.78
C ARG A 53 -5.33 1.75 -10.73
N GLU A 54 -5.47 3.03 -10.38
CA GLU A 54 -6.19 4.03 -11.18
C GLU A 54 -7.63 3.57 -11.53
N GLY A 55 -8.27 2.88 -10.59
CA GLY A 55 -9.62 2.32 -10.75
C GLY A 55 -9.70 1.02 -11.56
N SER A 56 -8.57 0.45 -11.97
CA SER A 56 -8.50 -0.85 -12.64
C SER A 56 -8.00 -1.93 -11.69
N VAL A 57 -8.67 -3.08 -11.65
CA VAL A 57 -8.24 -4.24 -10.84
C VAL A 57 -6.82 -4.64 -11.22
N LEU A 58 -5.95 -4.72 -10.21
CA LEU A 58 -4.59 -5.19 -10.38
C LEU A 58 -4.60 -6.70 -10.51
N GLN A 59 -4.10 -7.18 -11.64
CA GLN A 59 -3.83 -8.61 -11.80
C GLN A 59 -2.52 -8.99 -11.10
N GLU A 60 -2.54 -10.14 -10.46
CA GLU A 60 -1.36 -10.76 -9.87
C GLU A 60 -0.46 -11.37 -10.95
N ASP A 61 0.84 -11.20 -10.82
CA ASP A 61 1.85 -11.73 -11.73
C ASP A 61 3.14 -12.01 -10.96
N ALA A 62 4.17 -12.54 -11.62
CA ALA A 62 5.49 -12.77 -11.01
C ALA A 62 6.04 -11.55 -10.22
N ARG A 63 5.76 -10.33 -10.69
CA ARG A 63 6.15 -9.07 -10.04
C ARG A 63 5.13 -8.53 -9.03
N ARG A 64 3.84 -8.86 -9.16
CA ARG A 64 2.72 -8.31 -8.38
C ARG A 64 2.09 -9.42 -7.56
N GLN A 65 2.22 -9.38 -6.25
CA GLN A 65 1.73 -10.44 -5.37
C GLN A 65 0.85 -9.84 -4.28
N VAL A 66 -0.33 -10.43 -4.09
CA VAL A 66 -1.23 -10.06 -3.02
C VAL A 66 -1.02 -11.03 -1.85
N LEU A 67 -0.74 -10.47 -0.67
CA LEU A 67 -0.42 -11.23 0.54
C LEU A 67 -1.48 -10.97 1.62
N ALA A 68 -1.58 -11.93 2.55
CA ALA A 68 -2.51 -11.87 3.68
C ALA A 68 -3.94 -11.49 3.25
N ARG A 69 -4.47 -12.22 2.25
CA ARG A 69 -5.83 -12.05 1.70
C ARG A 69 -6.16 -10.63 1.23
N GLY A 70 -5.19 -9.97 0.59
CA GLY A 70 -5.40 -8.61 0.10
C GLY A 70 -4.93 -7.51 1.03
N ARG A 71 -4.51 -7.84 2.26
CA ARG A 71 -3.97 -6.83 3.19
C ARG A 71 -2.74 -6.11 2.65
N PHE A 72 -1.83 -6.86 2.01
CA PHE A 72 -0.60 -6.29 1.48
C PHE A 72 -0.46 -6.56 -0.01
N LEU A 73 -0.11 -5.52 -0.76
CA LEU A 73 0.28 -5.64 -2.16
C LEU A 73 1.79 -5.46 -2.28
N GLN A 74 2.47 -6.50 -2.74
CA GLN A 74 3.90 -6.51 -2.97
C GLN A 74 4.19 -6.36 -4.46
N LEU A 75 4.89 -5.28 -4.83
CA LEU A 75 5.47 -5.07 -6.15
C LEU A 75 6.99 -5.28 -6.10
N ARG A 76 7.49 -6.18 -6.94
CA ARG A 76 8.92 -6.45 -7.14
C ARG A 76 9.39 -5.88 -8.47
N ALA A 77 10.65 -5.45 -8.53
CA ALA A 77 11.22 -4.83 -9.72
C ALA A 77 10.33 -3.68 -10.22
N VAL A 78 10.03 -2.76 -9.30
CA VAL A 78 9.18 -1.58 -9.56
C VAL A 78 9.74 -0.81 -10.75
N ALA A 79 8.92 -0.54 -11.75
CA ALA A 79 9.29 0.28 -12.90
C ALA A 79 8.67 1.67 -12.79
N ALA A 80 9.19 2.64 -13.53
CA ALA A 80 8.57 3.98 -13.61
C ALA A 80 7.08 3.91 -14.04
N ALA A 81 6.73 2.92 -14.85
CA ALA A 81 5.36 2.64 -15.29
C ALA A 81 4.45 2.01 -14.21
N ASP A 82 5.01 1.56 -13.09
CA ASP A 82 4.24 1.09 -11.95
C ASP A 82 3.81 2.25 -11.03
N GLY A 83 4.32 3.46 -11.27
CA GLY A 83 3.81 4.67 -10.62
C GLY A 83 2.36 4.95 -11.00
N GLY A 84 1.58 5.44 -10.05
CA GLY A 84 0.14 5.62 -10.23
C GLY A 84 -0.58 5.72 -8.90
N GLU A 85 -1.90 5.80 -8.95
CA GLU A 85 -2.71 5.80 -7.74
C GLU A 85 -3.24 4.40 -7.45
N TYR A 86 -3.02 3.92 -6.23
CA TYR A 86 -3.41 2.61 -5.76
C TYR A 86 -4.52 2.76 -4.73
N SER A 87 -5.50 1.88 -4.79
CA SER A 87 -6.59 1.80 -3.82
C SER A 87 -6.93 0.35 -3.55
N CYS A 88 -7.48 0.08 -2.38
CA CYS A 88 -7.97 -1.24 -2.03
C CYS A 88 -9.48 -1.22 -1.89
N ARG A 89 -10.15 -2.30 -2.26
CA ARG A 89 -11.59 -2.48 -2.13
C ARG A 89 -11.85 -3.74 -1.33
N ALA A 90 -12.64 -3.62 -0.27
CA ALA A 90 -13.09 -4.78 0.47
C ALA A 90 -14.28 -5.41 -0.25
N THR A 91 -14.19 -6.71 -0.54
CA THR A 91 -15.31 -7.50 -1.04
C THR A 91 -15.94 -8.19 0.17
N GLY A 92 -17.05 -7.67 0.67
CA GLY A 92 -17.81 -8.31 1.74
C GLY A 92 -18.46 -9.61 1.25
N ASP A 93 -18.57 -10.60 2.14
CA ASP A 93 -19.17 -11.93 1.87
C ASP A 93 -20.59 -11.84 1.25
N ASN A 94 -21.30 -10.72 1.49
CA ASN A 94 -22.66 -10.51 1.02
C ASN A 94 -22.77 -9.93 -0.41
N GLY A 95 -21.66 -9.77 -1.14
CA GLY A 95 -21.68 -9.21 -2.51
C GLY A 95 -22.05 -7.72 -2.57
N ASP A 96 -22.28 -7.07 -1.43
CA ASP A 96 -22.37 -5.63 -1.34
C ASP A 96 -20.94 -5.10 -1.51
N THR A 97 -20.70 -4.45 -2.65
CA THR A 97 -19.42 -3.80 -2.97
C THR A 97 -19.19 -2.61 -2.03
N GLY A 98 -18.92 -2.93 -0.77
CA GLY A 98 -18.78 -2.00 0.33
C GLY A 98 -17.43 -1.30 0.26
N ASP A 99 -17.50 0.02 0.15
CA ASP A 99 -16.44 0.97 0.47
C ASP A 99 -15.10 0.79 -0.28
N THR A 100 -14.84 1.72 -1.22
CA THR A 100 -13.47 1.87 -1.74
C THR A 100 -12.62 2.41 -0.59
N GLY A 101 -11.70 1.59 -0.11
CA GLY A 101 -10.76 1.95 0.94
C GLY A 101 -9.82 3.09 0.51
N PRO A 102 -8.89 3.50 1.38
CA PRO A 102 -8.08 4.67 1.12
C PRO A 102 -7.19 4.51 -0.13
N ARG A 103 -6.95 5.64 -0.78
CA ARG A 103 -6.15 5.76 -2.01
C ARG A 103 -4.76 6.27 -1.63
N GLY A 104 -3.70 5.72 -2.22
CA GLY A 104 -2.32 6.19 -2.08
C GLY A 104 -1.67 6.39 -3.46
N ARG A 105 -0.90 7.47 -3.64
CA ARG A 105 -0.21 7.76 -4.91
C ARG A 105 1.24 7.31 -4.85
N VAL A 106 1.58 6.30 -5.64
CA VAL A 106 2.95 5.80 -5.80
C VAL A 106 3.72 6.64 -6.81
N ARG A 107 4.87 7.16 -6.39
CA ARG A 107 5.88 7.82 -7.23
C ARG A 107 7.15 7.00 -7.25
N VAL A 108 7.61 6.66 -8.45
CA VAL A 108 8.82 5.88 -8.64
C VAL A 108 9.96 6.81 -9.04
N HIS A 109 11.07 6.73 -8.31
CA HIS A 109 12.32 7.43 -8.61
C HIS A 109 13.30 6.44 -9.25
N GLY A 110 13.99 6.89 -10.29
CA GLY A 110 15.02 6.14 -11.01
C GLY A 110 16.43 6.48 -10.53
#